data_AF-A0A2A2XTR5-F1
#
_entry.id   AF-A0A2A2XTR5-F1
#
_cell.length_a   1.000
_cell.length_b   1.000
_cell.length_c   1.000
_cell.angle_alpha   90.00
_cell.angle_beta   90.00
_cell.angle_gamma   90.00
#
_symmetry.space_group_name_H-M   'P 1'
#
loop_
_entity.id
_entity.type
_entity.pdbx_description
1 polymer ?
#
loop_
_entity_poly.entity_id
_entity_poly.type
_entity_poly.pdbx_seq_one_letter_code
_entity_poly.pdbx_strand_id
1 'polypeptide(L)'
;MSQKIAVKSAVAAPTKSKKATGGAVGKTKSATPSPALPEIGVSPDEIKLRAYYISERRETMGWPGNSSTDWIEAETQLLKEAKKRLKQVL
;
A
#
# COMPACT_ATOMS: atom_id res chain seq x y z
N MET A 1 28.88 27.56 -31.59
CA MET A 1 27.48 27.26 -31.94
C MET A 1 26.59 27.59 -30.74
N SER A 2 25.78 28.64 -30.83
CA SER A 2 24.97 29.16 -29.72
C SER A 2 23.65 28.42 -29.57
N GLN A 3 23.32 28.04 -28.33
CA GLN A 3 22.03 27.45 -27.94
C GLN A 3 20.91 28.50 -28.03
N LYS A 4 19.75 28.11 -28.55
CA LYS A 4 18.54 28.94 -28.53
C LYS A 4 17.64 28.48 -27.37
N ILE A 5 17.54 29.32 -26.35
CA ILE A 5 16.52 29.23 -25.31
C ILE A 5 15.35 30.09 -25.76
N ALA A 6 14.18 29.50 -25.95
CA ALA A 6 12.93 30.23 -26.13
C ALA A 6 12.19 30.27 -24.79
N VAL A 7 11.98 31.49 -24.31
CA VAL A 7 11.12 31.84 -23.16
C VAL A 7 9.96 32.70 -23.68
N LYS A 8 8.88 32.75 -22.88
CA LYS A 8 7.60 33.51 -22.97
C LYS A 8 6.46 32.80 -23.73
N SER A 9 5.20 32.81 -23.28
CA SER A 9 4.52 33.46 -22.14
C SER A 9 3.05 32.99 -22.04
N ALA A 10 2.48 33.03 -20.82
CA ALA A 10 1.09 33.41 -20.47
C ALA A 10 -0.12 32.59 -21.00
N VAL A 11 -1.32 32.54 -20.41
CA VAL A 11 -1.90 32.59 -19.05
C VAL A 11 -3.38 32.18 -19.22
N ALA A 12 -3.98 31.53 -18.22
CA ALA A 12 -5.43 31.42 -17.88
C ALA A 12 -6.46 30.80 -18.87
N ALA A 13 -7.14 29.71 -18.44
CA ALA A 13 -8.53 29.73 -17.92
C ALA A 13 -9.06 28.29 -17.63
N PRO A 14 -9.98 28.10 -16.67
CA PRO A 14 -10.42 26.80 -16.18
C PRO A 14 -11.65 26.27 -16.93
N THR A 15 -11.64 25.02 -17.38
CA THR A 15 -12.82 24.36 -17.95
C THR A 15 -13.23 23.15 -17.12
N LYS A 16 -14.40 23.30 -16.49
CA LYS A 16 -15.17 22.25 -15.81
C LYS A 16 -15.33 21.04 -16.74
N SER A 17 -14.88 19.87 -16.28
CA SER A 17 -15.36 18.58 -16.77
C SER A 17 -15.93 17.77 -15.61
N LYS A 18 -17.27 17.75 -15.63
CA LYS A 18 -18.27 16.93 -14.94
C LYS A 18 -17.79 15.85 -13.96
N LYS A 19 -18.30 16.00 -12.74
CA LYS A 19 -18.65 14.95 -11.78
C LYS A 19 -19.30 13.74 -12.47
N ALA A 20 -18.74 12.56 -12.24
CA ALA A 20 -19.47 11.31 -12.22
C ALA A 20 -19.22 10.65 -10.86
N THR A 21 -20.21 10.80 -9.98
CA THR A 21 -20.49 9.87 -8.90
C THR A 21 -20.64 8.48 -9.50
N GLY A 22 -19.80 7.55 -9.08
CA GLY A 22 -19.85 6.15 -9.45
C GLY A 22 -19.35 5.32 -8.29
N GLY A 23 -20.12 5.28 -7.21
CA GLY A 23 -20.00 4.22 -6.23
C GLY A 23 -20.23 2.89 -6.92
N ALA A 24 -19.15 2.17 -7.18
CA ALA A 24 -19.21 0.73 -7.33
C ALA A 24 -18.66 0.15 -6.02
N VAL A 25 -19.58 -0.05 -5.08
CA VAL A 25 -19.46 -1.10 -4.07
C VAL A 25 -19.29 -2.41 -4.83
N GLY A 26 -18.03 -2.72 -5.12
CA GLY A 26 -17.59 -4.03 -5.56
C GLY A 26 -17.69 -4.96 -4.37
N LYS A 27 -18.87 -5.55 -4.23
CA LYS A 27 -19.19 -6.68 -3.35
C LYS A 27 -18.00 -7.64 -3.22
N THR A 28 -17.52 -7.76 -1.99
CA THR A 28 -17.13 -9.02 -1.35
C THR A 28 -16.44 -10.04 -2.26
N LYS A 29 -15.13 -9.94 -2.38
CA LYS A 29 -14.33 -11.11 -2.04
C LYS A 29 -13.68 -10.82 -0.71
N SER A 30 -14.38 -11.22 0.34
CA SER A 30 -13.77 -11.64 1.59
C SER A 30 -12.61 -12.53 1.16
N ALA A 31 -11.40 -11.99 1.14
CA ALA A 31 -10.22 -12.81 1.03
C ALA A 31 -10.30 -13.73 2.24
N THR A 32 -10.55 -14.99 1.93
CA THR A 32 -10.50 -16.13 2.85
C THR A 32 -9.42 -15.86 3.89
N PRO A 33 -9.68 -15.99 5.19
CA PRO A 33 -8.58 -16.00 6.15
C PRO A 33 -7.62 -17.08 5.67
N SER A 34 -6.43 -16.68 5.24
CA SER A 34 -5.38 -17.62 4.86
C SER A 34 -5.25 -18.58 6.04
N PRO A 35 -5.35 -19.91 5.80
CA PRO A 35 -5.39 -20.88 6.87
C PRO A 35 -4.13 -20.71 7.73
N ALA A 36 -4.40 -20.55 9.03
CA ALA A 36 -3.50 -20.38 10.15
C ALA A 36 -2.02 -20.61 9.82
N LEU A 37 -1.19 -19.58 10.01
CA LEU A 37 0.25 -19.76 10.06
C LEU A 37 0.61 -20.46 11.38
N PRO A 38 0.94 -21.76 11.38
CA PRO A 38 1.21 -22.48 12.60
C PRO A 38 2.66 -22.23 13.02
N GLU A 39 2.89 -22.22 14.33
CA GLU A 39 4.15 -22.26 15.09
C GLU A 39 4.84 -20.96 15.50
N ILE A 40 4.72 -19.84 14.78
CA ILE A 40 5.48 -18.62 15.14
C ILE A 40 4.61 -17.55 15.86
N GLY A 41 3.32 -17.80 16.04
CA GLY A 41 2.44 -16.98 16.89
C GLY A 41 2.04 -15.62 16.31
N VAL A 42 2.10 -15.44 14.99
CA VAL A 42 1.64 -14.20 14.32
C VAL A 42 0.12 -14.24 14.16
N SER A 43 -0.59 -13.27 14.73
CA SER A 43 -2.05 -13.19 14.64
C SER A 43 -2.52 -12.46 13.37
N PRO A 44 -3.72 -12.77 12.84
CA PRO A 44 -4.28 -12.05 11.70
C PRO A 44 -4.48 -10.55 11.92
N ASP A 45 -4.74 -10.13 13.16
CA ASP A 45 -4.94 -8.71 13.48
C ASP A 45 -3.63 -7.92 13.47
N GLU A 46 -2.50 -8.53 13.85
CA GLU A 46 -1.17 -7.94 13.67
C GLU A 46 -0.84 -7.75 12.19
N ILE A 47 -1.20 -8.73 11.33
CA ILE A 47 -1.00 -8.62 9.89
C ILE A 47 -1.84 -7.45 9.33
N LYS A 48 -3.11 -7.34 9.71
CA LYS A 48 -3.98 -6.22 9.31
C LYS A 48 -3.38 -4.87 9.69
N LEU A 49 -2.95 -4.73 10.95
CA LEU A 49 -2.39 -3.48 11.46
C LEU A 49 -1.10 -3.11 10.72
N ARG A 50 -0.22 -4.09 10.47
CA ARG A 50 1.02 -3.85 9.75
C ARG A 50 0.78 -3.51 8.27
N ALA A 51 -0.16 -4.20 7.62
CA ALA A 51 -0.56 -3.92 6.25
C ALA A 51 -1.15 -2.50 6.10
N TYR A 52 -1.93 -2.04 7.09
CA TYR A 52 -2.41 -0.66 7.14
C TYR A 52 -1.26 0.36 7.07
N TYR A 53 -0.23 0.22 7.92
CA TYR A 53 0.92 1.13 7.89
C TYR A 53 1.74 1.05 6.60
N ILE A 54 1.85 -0.14 5.99
CA ILE A 54 2.51 -0.29 4.68
C ILE A 54 1.71 0.46 3.61
N SER A 55 0.38 0.31 3.61
CA SER A 55 -0.49 1.00 2.66
C SER A 55 -0.44 2.52 2.81
N GLU A 56 -0.43 3.03 4.05
CA GLU A 56 -0.31 4.46 4.35
C GLU A 56 1.03 5.01 3.88
N ARG A 57 2.13 4.28 4.12
CA ARG A 57 3.46 4.65 3.64
C ARG A 57 3.53 4.65 2.11
N ARG A 58 2.89 3.67 1.47
CA ARG A 58 2.81 3.59 0.00
C ARG A 58 2.08 4.80 -0.57
N GLU A 59 0.94 5.17 0.00
CA GLU A 59 0.11 6.28 -0.47
C GLU A 59 0.79 7.63 -0.25
N THR A 60 1.37 7.85 0.93
CA THR A 60 2.10 9.09 1.25
C THR A 60 3.32 9.31 0.37
N MET A 61 4.02 8.24 -0.02
CA MET A 61 5.21 8.30 -0.87
C MET A 61 4.92 8.19 -2.37
N GLY A 62 3.65 8.01 -2.76
CA GLY A 62 3.26 7.81 -4.16
C GLY A 62 3.83 6.53 -4.78
N TRP A 63 4.09 5.51 -3.97
CA TRP A 63 4.68 4.25 -4.45
C TRP A 63 3.62 3.36 -5.13
N PRO A 64 4.02 2.64 -6.20
CA PRO A 64 3.13 1.68 -6.83
C PRO A 64 2.90 0.48 -5.89
N GLY A 65 1.69 -0.08 -5.93
CA GLY A 65 1.32 -1.26 -5.13
C GLY A 65 -0.18 -1.32 -4.88
N ASN A 66 -0.62 -2.36 -4.18
CA ASN A 66 -2.02 -2.57 -3.81
C ASN A 66 -2.13 -3.27 -2.45
N SER A 67 -3.35 -3.30 -1.90
CA SER A 67 -3.58 -3.87 -0.57
C SER A 67 -3.19 -5.35 -0.45
N SER A 68 -3.24 -6.13 -1.55
CA SER A 68 -2.82 -7.54 -1.53
C SER A 68 -1.30 -7.67 -1.39
N THR A 69 -0.53 -6.81 -2.07
CA THR A 69 0.94 -6.78 -1.91
C THR A 69 1.32 -6.30 -0.50
N ASP A 70 0.60 -5.30 0.02
CA ASP A 70 0.83 -4.76 1.36
C ASP A 70 0.57 -5.83 2.45
N TRP A 71 -0.45 -6.68 2.25
CA TRP A 71 -0.75 -7.81 3.13
C TRP A 71 0.36 -8.88 3.14
N ILE A 72 0.81 -9.32 1.96
CA ILE A 72 1.86 -10.35 1.83
C ILE A 72 3.16 -9.85 2.46
N GLU A 73 3.46 -8.56 2.28
CA GLU A 73 4.64 -7.95 2.87
C GLU A 73 4.52 -7.84 4.40
N ALA A 74 3.36 -7.47 4.92
CA ALA A 74 3.09 -7.47 6.37
C ALA A 74 3.31 -8.85 6.99
N GLU A 75 2.74 -9.89 6.38
CA GLU A 75 2.91 -11.28 6.83
C GLU A 75 4.38 -11.70 6.83
N THR A 76 5.10 -11.40 5.75
CA THR A 76 6.53 -11.72 5.61
C THR A 76 7.39 -10.99 6.65
N GLN A 77 7.10 -9.72 6.92
CA GLN A 77 7.83 -8.93 7.92
C GLN A 77 7.59 -9.49 9.33
N LEU A 78 6.34 -9.73 9.72
CA LEU A 78 5.99 -10.28 11.04
C LEU A 78 6.60 -11.66 11.26
N LEU A 79 6.61 -12.51 10.25
CA LEU A 79 7.30 -13.81 10.31
C LEU A 79 8.80 -13.67 10.57
N LYS A 80 9.46 -12.75 9.86
CA LYS A 80 10.89 -12.49 10.05
C LYS A 80 11.17 -11.93 11.45
N GLU A 81 10.34 -11.02 11.94
CA GLU A 81 10.45 -10.43 13.27
C GLU A 81 10.26 -11.49 14.37
N ALA A 82 9.24 -12.34 14.24
CA ALA A 82 8.97 -13.39 15.22
C ALA A 82 10.05 -14.49 15.22
N LYS A 83 10.58 -14.88 14.05
CA LYS A 83 11.79 -15.75 13.97
C LYS A 83 13.01 -15.12 14.64
N LYS A 84 13.23 -13.81 14.42
CA LYS A 84 14.31 -13.08 15.09
C LYS A 84 14.11 -13.06 16.60
N ARG A 85 12.88 -12.82 17.08
CA ARG A 85 12.54 -12.84 18.50
C ARG A 85 12.85 -14.19 19.13
N LEU A 86 12.45 -15.29 18.48
CA LEU A 86 12.76 -16.64 18.95
C LEU A 86 14.27 -16.91 19.04
N LYS A 87 15.05 -16.45 18.05
CA LYS A 87 16.52 -16.59 18.05
C LYS A 87 17.21 -15.77 19.14
N GLN A 88 16.62 -14.67 19.61
CA GLN A 88 17.21 -13.81 20.63
C GLN A 88 16.95 -14.31 22.06
N VAL A 89 15.99 -15.22 22.25
CA VAL A 89 15.63 -15.78 23.56
C VAL A 89 16.40 -17.08 23.86
N LEU A 90 17.19 -17.56 22.89
CA LEU A 90 17.90 -18.84 22.91
C LEU A 90 19.42 -18.62 22.94
#